data_AF-A0A2E6M293-F1
#
_entry.id   AF-A0A2E6M293-F1
#
_cell.length_a   1.000
_cell.length_b   1.000
_cell.length_c   1.000
_cell.angle_alpha   90.00
_cell.angle_beta   90.00
_cell.angle_gamma   90.00
#
_symmetry.space_group_name_H-M   'P 1'
#
loop_
_entity.id
_entity.type
_entity.pdbx_description
1 polymer ?
#
loop_
_entity_poly.entity_id
_entity_poly.type
_entity_poly.pdbx_seq_one_letter_code
_entity_poly.pdbx_strand_id
1 'polypeptide(L)'
;MALVEETVFVQKEISVNGHGPAEDVFVPLLTTIARDHIEAVILYGSRLLGANPGRHSAYDLVLIVDGYKDFYEALYSANMIHRLPMVMAVMSYVLPPNVIRLAPEGVDGPIAKCLVLNRPDFERSLAIDQAKDHFMISRMMQKVKVIYSKNEAVGQWVQHNLGIARYGVLTWATLWIDQPFDAASLAREMLRICYRSENRPESDGRSDTIFLSQEKELVEYYANVLTEAEAKGDMVRDGNGYRTLSPVSMRSRLGRIVYFKVS
;
A
#
# COMPACT_ATOMS: atom_id res chain seq x y z
N MET A 1 -43.77 -27.49 -22.56
CA MET A 1 -42.54 -27.83 -23.31
C MET A 1 -42.05 -26.52 -23.91
N ALA A 2 -41.14 -25.83 -23.20
CA ALA A 2 -39.69 -25.85 -23.46
C ALA A 2 -39.39 -25.14 -24.79
N LEU A 3 -38.62 -24.06 -24.85
CA LEU A 3 -37.24 -23.99 -24.37
C LEU A 3 -36.86 -22.55 -23.97
N VAL A 4 -36.16 -22.48 -22.84
CA VAL A 4 -35.37 -21.34 -22.36
C VAL A 4 -34.06 -21.37 -23.14
N GLU A 5 -33.74 -20.31 -23.88
CA GLU A 5 -32.40 -20.14 -24.45
C GLU A 5 -31.44 -19.69 -23.35
N GLU A 6 -30.73 -20.67 -22.80
CA GLU A 6 -29.59 -20.47 -21.91
C GLU A 6 -28.51 -19.66 -22.64
N THR A 7 -28.32 -18.44 -22.17
CA THR A 7 -27.20 -17.59 -22.52
C THR A 7 -25.92 -18.20 -21.95
N VAL A 8 -25.13 -18.83 -22.81
CA VAL A 8 -23.78 -19.30 -22.45
C VAL A 8 -22.90 -18.08 -22.20
N PHE A 9 -22.82 -17.66 -20.93
CA PHE A 9 -21.80 -16.76 -20.43
C PHE A 9 -20.45 -17.46 -20.58
N VAL A 10 -19.70 -17.10 -21.63
CA VAL A 10 -18.30 -17.48 -21.78
C VAL A 10 -17.50 -16.68 -20.75
N GLN A 11 -17.38 -17.28 -19.57
CA GLN A 11 -16.37 -16.96 -18.58
C GLN A 11 -15.03 -17.30 -19.22
N LYS A 12 -14.42 -16.34 -19.93
CA LYS A 12 -13.08 -16.52 -20.49
C LYS A 12 -12.13 -16.57 -19.31
N GLU A 13 -11.77 -17.80 -18.96
CA GLU A 13 -10.72 -18.16 -18.01
C GLU A 13 -9.54 -17.19 -18.18
N ILE A 14 -9.31 -16.40 -17.13
CA ILE A 14 -8.05 -15.69 -16.97
C ILE A 14 -7.01 -16.80 -16.77
N SER A 15 -6.18 -16.93 -17.81
CA SER A 15 -5.00 -17.80 -17.94
C SER A 15 -4.55 -18.49 -16.65
N VAL A 16 -4.66 -19.81 -16.67
CA VAL A 16 -4.25 -20.76 -15.62
C VAL A 16 -2.72 -20.78 -15.37
N ASN A 17 -1.94 -19.91 -16.00
CA ASN A 17 -0.48 -19.79 -15.79
C ASN A 17 0.04 -18.33 -15.69
N GLY A 18 -0.83 -17.31 -15.64
CA GLY A 18 -0.43 -15.90 -15.59
C GLY A 18 -0.40 -15.34 -14.17
N HIS A 19 0.48 -14.37 -13.90
CA HIS A 19 0.57 -13.70 -12.60
C HIS A 19 -0.49 -12.58 -12.43
N GLY A 20 -1.29 -12.33 -13.48
CA GLY A 20 -2.36 -11.34 -13.52
C GLY A 20 -1.90 -10.02 -14.16
N PRO A 21 -2.83 -9.12 -14.56
CA PRO A 21 -2.47 -7.92 -15.34
C PRO A 21 -1.44 -6.97 -14.72
N ALA A 22 -1.31 -6.95 -13.40
CA ALA A 22 -0.24 -6.21 -12.71
C ALA A 22 1.16 -6.65 -13.19
N GLU A 23 1.39 -7.96 -13.20
CA GLU A 23 2.68 -8.58 -13.54
C GLU A 23 2.79 -8.88 -15.04
N ASP A 24 1.69 -9.22 -15.70
CA ASP A 24 1.69 -9.66 -17.11
C ASP A 24 1.56 -8.48 -18.10
N VAL A 25 1.05 -7.32 -17.67
CA VAL A 25 0.85 -6.15 -18.55
C VAL A 25 1.64 -4.94 -18.05
N PHE A 26 1.40 -4.50 -16.80
CA PHE A 26 1.97 -3.23 -16.33
C PHE A 26 3.47 -3.30 -16.08
N VAL A 27 3.99 -4.38 -15.47
CA VAL A 27 5.45 -4.53 -15.26
C VAL A 27 6.20 -4.58 -16.62
N PRO A 28 5.81 -5.39 -17.62
CA PRO A 28 6.43 -5.36 -18.94
C PRO A 28 6.36 -3.99 -19.63
N LEU A 29 5.21 -3.32 -19.59
CA LEU A 29 5.05 -1.97 -20.14
C LEU A 29 6.05 -0.99 -19.51
N LEU A 30 6.05 -0.94 -18.18
CA LEU A 30 6.87 -0.03 -17.38
C LEU A 30 8.36 -0.30 -17.59
N THR A 31 8.77 -1.57 -17.60
CA THR A 31 10.16 -1.98 -17.84
C THR A 31 10.58 -1.89 -19.30
N THR A 32 9.65 -1.77 -20.24
CA THR A 32 9.97 -1.47 -21.65
C THR A 32 10.20 0.02 -21.85
N ILE A 33 9.37 0.86 -21.23
CA ILE A 33 9.38 2.31 -21.46
C ILE A 33 10.42 3.01 -20.58
N ALA A 34 10.54 2.62 -19.32
CA ALA A 34 11.28 3.36 -18.30
C ALA A 34 12.14 2.45 -17.43
N ARG A 35 12.69 1.36 -17.99
CA ARG A 35 13.48 0.36 -17.25
C ARG A 35 14.53 0.96 -16.34
N ASP A 36 15.28 1.91 -16.88
CA ASP A 36 16.44 2.47 -16.21
C ASP A 36 16.02 3.35 -15.04
N HIS A 37 14.80 3.88 -15.08
CA HIS A 37 14.24 4.83 -14.12
C HIS A 37 13.31 4.21 -13.08
N ILE A 38 12.96 2.93 -13.20
CA ILE A 38 12.11 2.24 -12.24
C ILE A 38 12.96 1.35 -11.36
N GLU A 39 12.87 1.59 -10.06
CA GLU A 39 13.56 0.79 -9.06
C GLU A 39 12.67 -0.35 -8.56
N ALA A 40 11.40 -0.07 -8.27
CA ALA A 40 10.47 -1.07 -7.78
C ALA A 40 9.02 -0.75 -8.13
N VAL A 41 8.19 -1.79 -8.20
CA VAL A 41 6.74 -1.68 -8.33
C VAL A 41 6.08 -2.49 -7.22
N ILE A 42 5.18 -1.84 -6.50
CA ILE A 42 4.41 -2.44 -5.40
C ILE A 42 2.94 -2.44 -5.79
N LEU A 43 2.30 -3.60 -5.79
CA LEU A 43 0.86 -3.78 -5.91
C LEU A 43 0.22 -3.71 -4.53
N TYR A 44 -0.88 -2.98 -4.41
CA TYR A 44 -1.72 -2.95 -3.21
C TYR A 44 -3.21 -2.87 -3.57
N GLY A 45 -4.07 -2.79 -2.56
CA GLY A 45 -5.50 -2.51 -2.74
C GLY A 45 -6.35 -3.73 -3.13
N SER A 46 -7.59 -3.47 -3.57
CA SER A 46 -8.65 -4.47 -3.69
C SER A 46 -8.33 -5.62 -4.65
N ARG A 47 -7.61 -5.34 -5.74
CA ARG A 47 -7.16 -6.36 -6.71
C ARG A 47 -6.17 -7.35 -6.12
N LEU A 48 -5.34 -6.93 -5.17
CA LEU A 48 -4.45 -7.83 -4.43
C LEU A 48 -5.21 -8.65 -3.38
N LEU A 49 -6.16 -8.01 -2.70
CA LEU A 49 -6.93 -8.64 -1.62
C LEU A 49 -8.01 -9.61 -2.11
N GLY A 50 -8.33 -9.60 -3.41
CA GLY A 50 -9.46 -10.37 -3.95
C GLY A 50 -10.83 -9.89 -3.42
N ALA A 51 -10.88 -8.72 -2.79
CA ALA A 51 -12.06 -8.17 -2.13
C ALA A 51 -13.04 -7.55 -3.16
N ASN A 52 -13.66 -8.43 -3.96
CA ASN A 52 -14.68 -8.12 -4.96
C ASN A 52 -14.35 -6.92 -5.89
N PRO A 53 -13.20 -6.94 -6.58
CA PRO A 53 -12.87 -5.86 -7.51
C PRO A 53 -13.87 -5.87 -8.66
N GLY A 54 -14.72 -4.85 -8.75
CA GLY A 54 -15.60 -4.68 -9.90
C GLY A 54 -14.81 -4.71 -11.22
N ARG A 55 -15.47 -5.07 -12.32
CA ARG A 55 -14.85 -5.19 -13.66
C ARG A 55 -14.00 -3.98 -14.06
N HIS A 56 -14.35 -2.79 -13.56
CA HIS A 56 -13.68 -1.51 -13.81
C HIS A 56 -12.71 -1.04 -12.70
N SER A 57 -12.47 -1.85 -11.65
CA SER A 57 -11.54 -1.49 -10.58
C SER A 57 -10.12 -1.47 -11.13
N ALA A 58 -9.45 -0.31 -11.01
CA ALA A 58 -8.05 -0.14 -11.38
C ALA A 58 -7.13 -0.98 -10.49
N TYR A 59 -5.94 -1.29 -11.02
CA TYR A 59 -4.81 -1.80 -10.24
C TYR A 59 -4.13 -0.63 -9.53
N ASP A 60 -3.97 -0.73 -8.22
CA ASP A 60 -3.29 0.27 -7.43
C ASP A 60 -1.80 -0.08 -7.30
N LEU A 61 -0.95 0.76 -7.90
CA LEU A 61 0.50 0.56 -7.94
C LEU A 61 1.22 1.70 -7.24
N VAL A 62 2.31 1.39 -6.54
CA VAL A 62 3.36 2.35 -6.16
C VAL A 62 4.56 2.10 -7.06
N LEU A 63 5.00 3.15 -7.75
CA LEU A 63 6.19 3.15 -8.59
C LEU A 63 7.28 3.91 -7.85
N ILE A 64 8.37 3.20 -7.52
CA ILE A 64 9.56 3.81 -6.96
C ILE A 64 10.53 4.07 -8.10
N VAL A 65 10.90 5.33 -8.31
CA VAL A 65 11.74 5.79 -9.42
C VAL A 65 13.05 6.38 -8.91
N ASP A 66 14.10 6.34 -9.74
CA ASP A 66 15.39 6.95 -9.40
C ASP A 66 15.35 8.49 -9.50
N GLY A 67 14.58 9.02 -10.45
CA GLY A 67 14.36 10.45 -10.67
C GLY A 67 13.05 10.72 -11.39
N TYR A 68 12.29 11.73 -10.92
CA TYR A 68 10.98 12.04 -11.50
C TYR A 68 11.05 12.53 -12.94
N LYS A 69 12.02 13.38 -13.26
CA LYS A 69 12.13 14.02 -14.57
C LYS A 69 12.29 12.97 -15.68
N ASP A 70 13.32 12.16 -15.58
CA ASP A 70 13.68 11.19 -16.62
C ASP A 70 12.58 10.12 -16.76
N PHE A 71 11.97 9.71 -15.64
CA PHE A 71 10.80 8.84 -15.65
C PHE A 71 9.61 9.43 -16.43
N TYR A 72 9.25 10.70 -16.17
CA TYR A 72 8.14 11.34 -16.90
C TYR A 72 8.48 11.63 -18.36
N GLU A 73 9.75 11.93 -18.69
CA GLU A 73 10.22 12.09 -20.07
C GLU A 73 10.08 10.78 -20.87
N ALA A 74 10.43 9.65 -20.25
CA ALA A 74 10.24 8.32 -20.85
C ALA A 74 8.75 8.04 -21.12
N LEU A 75 7.87 8.29 -20.15
CA LEU A 75 6.43 8.09 -20.32
C LEU A 75 5.83 9.03 -21.40
N TYR A 76 6.26 10.28 -21.45
CA TYR A 76 5.79 11.24 -22.44
C TYR A 76 6.23 10.84 -23.84
N SER A 77 7.48 10.41 -24.01
CA SER A 77 8.02 9.95 -25.29
C SER A 77 7.30 8.71 -25.82
N ALA A 78 6.80 7.87 -24.92
CA ALA A 78 5.97 6.70 -25.24
C ALA A 78 4.47 7.02 -25.39
N ASN A 79 4.06 8.30 -25.38
CA ASN A 79 2.66 8.75 -25.43
C ASN A 79 1.76 8.18 -24.30
N MET A 80 2.34 7.82 -23.15
CA MET A 80 1.59 7.29 -22.00
C MET A 80 1.01 8.40 -21.12
N ILE A 81 1.55 9.62 -21.20
CA ILE A 81 1.05 10.81 -20.53
C ILE A 81 1.00 11.98 -21.51
N HIS A 82 0.07 12.92 -21.30
CA HIS A 82 -0.07 14.11 -22.14
C HIS A 82 0.43 15.40 -21.45
N ARG A 83 0.72 15.34 -20.15
CA ARG A 83 1.24 16.49 -19.40
C ARG A 83 2.74 16.61 -19.60
N LEU A 84 3.24 17.84 -19.61
CA LEU A 84 4.66 18.12 -19.80
C LEU A 84 5.50 17.49 -18.66
N PRO A 85 6.59 16.75 -18.98
CA PRO A 85 7.42 16.06 -17.99
C PRO A 85 7.95 16.95 -16.88
N MET A 86 8.44 18.14 -17.22
CA MET A 86 8.98 19.09 -16.23
C MET A 86 7.93 19.51 -15.20
N VAL A 87 6.70 19.77 -15.64
CA VAL A 87 5.60 20.16 -14.74
C VAL A 87 5.28 19.01 -13.79
N MET A 88 5.18 17.79 -14.32
CA MET A 88 4.95 16.59 -13.50
C MET A 88 6.06 16.38 -12.48
N ALA A 89 7.33 16.51 -12.89
CA ALA A 89 8.48 16.34 -12.02
C ALA A 89 8.50 17.37 -10.89
N VAL A 90 8.30 18.66 -11.19
CA VAL A 90 8.22 19.72 -10.18
C VAL A 90 7.09 19.43 -9.19
N MET A 91 5.90 19.07 -9.68
CA MET A 91 4.78 18.72 -8.81
C MET A 91 5.09 17.52 -7.90
N SER A 92 5.86 16.53 -8.39
CA SER A 92 6.24 15.37 -7.58
C SER A 92 7.18 15.74 -6.43
N TYR A 93 8.03 16.75 -6.58
CA TYR A 93 8.87 17.23 -5.48
C TYR A 93 8.09 18.07 -4.46
N VAL A 94 7.02 18.75 -4.87
CA VAL A 94 6.23 19.60 -3.97
C VAL A 94 5.20 18.79 -3.18
N LEU A 95 4.45 17.91 -3.87
CA LEU A 95 3.33 17.13 -3.33
C LEU A 95 3.43 15.63 -3.70
N PRO A 96 4.46 14.92 -3.24
CA PRO A 96 4.51 13.47 -3.39
C PRO A 96 3.44 12.78 -2.51
N PRO A 97 2.86 11.64 -2.93
CA PRO A 97 3.02 10.99 -4.22
C PRO A 97 2.18 11.66 -5.33
N ASN A 98 2.74 11.71 -6.54
CA ASN A 98 1.97 12.11 -7.72
C ASN A 98 1.23 10.91 -8.31
N VAL A 99 -0.02 11.13 -8.74
CA VAL A 99 -0.87 10.05 -9.28
C VAL A 99 -0.95 10.13 -10.79
N ILE A 100 -0.61 9.04 -11.48
CA ILE A 100 -0.84 8.87 -12.92
C ILE A 100 -1.76 7.70 -13.20
N ARG A 101 -2.45 7.74 -14.34
CA ARG A 101 -3.26 6.64 -14.86
C ARG A 101 -2.55 6.00 -16.04
N LEU A 102 -2.39 4.69 -16.03
CA LEU A 102 -1.92 3.91 -17.17
C LEU A 102 -3.06 3.04 -17.70
N ALA A 103 -3.27 3.05 -19.01
CA ALA A 103 -4.29 2.27 -19.70
C ALA A 103 -3.77 1.88 -21.10
N PRO A 104 -2.78 0.98 -21.18
CA PRO A 104 -2.07 0.67 -22.43
C PRO A 104 -2.97 0.07 -23.52
N GLU A 105 -4.03 -0.62 -23.12
CA GLU A 105 -4.99 -1.29 -23.99
C GLU A 105 -6.30 -0.48 -24.16
N GLY A 106 -6.33 0.79 -23.76
CA GLY A 106 -7.49 1.67 -23.91
C GLY A 106 -8.57 1.47 -22.84
N VAL A 107 -9.83 1.75 -23.21
CA VAL A 107 -10.97 1.80 -22.27
C VAL A 107 -11.45 0.43 -21.79
N ASP A 108 -11.24 -0.60 -22.61
CA ASP A 108 -11.69 -1.97 -22.33
C ASP A 108 -10.61 -2.84 -21.68
N GLY A 109 -9.37 -2.35 -21.65
CA GLY A 109 -8.22 -3.02 -21.07
C GLY A 109 -8.03 -2.74 -19.57
N PRO A 110 -7.03 -3.40 -18.94
CA PRO A 110 -6.69 -3.13 -17.55
C PRO A 110 -6.20 -1.68 -17.39
N ILE A 111 -6.65 -1.04 -16.31
CA ILE A 111 -6.25 0.31 -15.92
C ILE A 111 -5.45 0.24 -14.63
N ALA A 112 -4.33 0.95 -14.54
CA ALA A 112 -3.59 1.14 -13.30
C ALA A 112 -3.63 2.59 -12.84
N LYS A 113 -3.82 2.77 -11.54
CA LYS A 113 -3.56 4.02 -10.81
C LYS A 113 -2.20 3.88 -10.15
N CYS A 114 -1.26 4.72 -10.55
CA CYS A 114 0.13 4.63 -10.10
C CYS A 114 0.47 5.84 -9.22
N LEU A 115 0.87 5.58 -7.98
CA LEU A 115 1.52 6.53 -7.09
C LEU A 115 3.01 6.55 -7.41
N VAL A 116 3.55 7.69 -7.83
CA VAL A 116 4.96 7.82 -8.23
C VAL A 116 5.74 8.52 -7.13
N LEU A 117 6.81 7.87 -6.65
CA LEU A 117 7.70 8.34 -5.59
C LEU A 117 9.15 8.04 -5.96
N ASN A 118 10.09 8.88 -5.52
CA ASN A 118 11.51 8.52 -5.47
C ASN A 118 11.86 7.91 -4.10
N ARG A 119 13.12 7.46 -3.90
CA ARG A 119 13.52 6.87 -2.62
C ARG A 119 13.31 7.80 -1.42
N PRO A 120 13.81 9.05 -1.40
CA PRO A 120 13.66 9.92 -0.23
C PRO A 120 12.19 10.19 0.14
N ASP A 121 11.32 10.35 -0.87
CA ASP A 121 9.90 10.58 -0.63
C ASP A 121 9.21 9.31 -0.16
N PHE A 122 9.59 8.13 -0.67
CA PHE A 122 9.09 6.85 -0.18
C PHE A 122 9.46 6.63 1.29
N GLU A 123 10.74 6.75 1.64
CA GLU A 123 11.23 6.62 3.04
C GLU A 123 10.50 7.58 3.97
N ARG A 124 10.41 8.86 3.58
CA ARG A 124 9.73 9.90 4.37
C ARG A 124 8.25 9.60 4.55
N SER A 125 7.58 9.11 3.50
CA SER A 125 6.15 8.79 3.54
C SER A 125 5.81 7.60 4.44
N LEU A 126 6.81 6.78 4.80
CA LEU A 126 6.66 5.59 5.64
C LEU A 126 7.17 5.77 7.07
N ALA A 127 7.97 6.81 7.31
CA ALA A 127 8.38 7.21 8.66
C ALA A 127 7.29 8.07 9.31
N ILE A 128 6.60 7.54 10.34
CA ILE A 128 5.46 8.21 10.99
C ILE A 128 5.76 9.65 11.47
N ASP A 129 7.00 9.90 11.92
CA ASP A 129 7.41 11.21 12.44
C ASP A 129 7.80 12.21 11.32
N GLN A 130 7.90 11.75 10.07
CA GLN A 130 8.26 12.58 8.92
C GLN A 130 7.15 12.65 7.85
N ALA A 131 6.23 11.70 7.86
CA ALA A 131 5.10 11.65 6.93
C ALA A 131 4.23 12.91 7.10
N LYS A 132 3.93 13.58 5.99
CA LYS A 132 3.08 14.79 6.01
C LYS A 132 1.61 14.46 6.27
N ASP A 133 1.19 13.26 5.87
CA ASP A 133 -0.16 12.74 5.99
C ASP A 133 -0.15 11.20 6.11
N HIS A 134 -1.30 10.63 6.43
CA HIS A 134 -1.46 9.19 6.63
C HIS A 134 -1.70 8.41 5.32
N PHE A 135 -1.67 9.05 4.15
CA PHE A 135 -2.10 8.44 2.89
C PHE A 135 -1.22 7.25 2.48
N MET A 136 0.09 7.44 2.44
CA MET A 136 1.03 6.38 2.03
C MET A 136 1.19 5.31 3.11
N ILE A 137 1.44 5.74 4.34
CA ILE A 137 1.73 4.83 5.44
C ILE A 137 0.54 3.88 5.71
N SER A 138 -0.72 4.36 5.67
CA SER A 138 -1.92 3.50 5.84
C SER A 138 -1.98 2.36 4.82
N ARG A 139 -1.48 2.57 3.60
CA ARG A 139 -1.53 1.59 2.52
C ARG A 139 -0.37 0.62 2.61
N MET A 140 0.82 1.11 2.94
CA MET A 140 2.05 0.31 2.92
C MET A 140 2.26 -0.54 4.18
N MET A 141 1.59 -0.21 5.30
CA MET A 141 1.60 -1.06 6.49
C MET A 141 0.72 -2.32 6.34
N GLN A 142 -0.18 -2.34 5.35
CA GLN A 142 -1.09 -3.46 5.06
C GLN A 142 -0.42 -4.55 4.19
N LYS A 143 -1.22 -5.52 3.71
CA LYS A 143 -0.78 -6.48 2.69
C LYS A 143 -0.48 -5.77 1.37
N VAL A 144 0.77 -5.91 0.93
CA VAL A 144 1.28 -5.41 -0.34
C VAL A 144 2.14 -6.48 -1.00
N LYS A 145 2.29 -6.42 -2.33
CA LYS A 145 3.16 -7.33 -3.09
C LYS A 145 4.18 -6.50 -3.87
N VAL A 146 5.47 -6.74 -3.61
CA VAL A 146 6.53 -6.21 -4.50
C VAL A 146 6.54 -7.09 -5.75
N ILE A 147 6.05 -6.54 -6.86
CA ILE A 147 5.88 -7.27 -8.13
C ILE A 147 7.03 -7.04 -9.12
N TYR A 148 7.86 -6.05 -8.84
CA TYR A 148 9.10 -5.80 -9.56
C TYR A 148 10.11 -5.14 -8.62
N SER A 149 11.37 -5.55 -8.76
CA SER A 149 12.51 -4.83 -8.20
C SER A 149 13.66 -4.89 -9.20
N LYS A 150 14.38 -3.78 -9.37
CA LYS A 150 15.50 -3.65 -10.30
C LYS A 150 16.62 -4.64 -9.99
N ASN A 151 16.83 -4.91 -8.70
CA ASN A 151 17.76 -5.91 -8.18
C ASN A 151 17.38 -6.27 -6.73
N GLU A 152 18.06 -7.28 -6.19
CA GLU A 152 17.83 -7.79 -4.83
C GLU A 152 18.01 -6.71 -3.75
N ALA A 153 19.01 -5.84 -3.88
CA ALA A 153 19.26 -4.78 -2.91
C ALA A 153 18.10 -3.78 -2.85
N VAL A 154 17.48 -3.45 -3.99
CA VAL A 154 16.24 -2.65 -4.01
C VAL A 154 15.10 -3.40 -3.33
N GLY A 155 14.93 -4.69 -3.64
CA GLY A 155 13.91 -5.52 -3.01
C GLY A 155 14.02 -5.52 -1.47
N GLN A 156 15.23 -5.74 -0.95
CA GLN A 156 15.51 -5.70 0.48
C GLN A 156 15.27 -4.31 1.09
N TRP A 157 15.68 -3.24 0.40
CA TRP A 157 15.42 -1.86 0.83
C TRP A 157 13.92 -1.53 0.90
N VAL A 158 13.11 -2.00 -0.06
CA VAL A 158 11.64 -1.85 0.00
C VAL A 158 11.09 -2.59 1.21
N GLN A 159 11.46 -3.86 1.41
CA GLN A 159 10.97 -4.65 2.55
C GLN A 159 11.35 -4.04 3.90
N HIS A 160 12.57 -3.50 4.01
CA HIS A 160 13.01 -2.77 5.20
C HIS A 160 12.11 -1.57 5.50
N ASN A 161 11.80 -0.75 4.50
CA ASN A 161 10.92 0.42 4.67
C ASN A 161 9.47 0.05 4.98
N LEU A 162 8.95 -1.04 4.41
CA LEU A 162 7.65 -1.60 4.83
C LEU A 162 7.68 -2.06 6.29
N GLY A 163 8.81 -2.62 6.74
CA GLY A 163 9.06 -2.93 8.15
C GLY A 163 9.01 -1.69 9.05
N ILE A 164 9.64 -0.59 8.66
CA ILE A 164 9.58 0.70 9.38
C ILE A 164 8.13 1.16 9.53
N ALA A 165 7.34 1.16 8.45
CA ALA A 165 5.93 1.56 8.48
C ALA A 165 5.12 0.70 9.46
N ARG A 166 5.32 -0.62 9.43
CA ARG A 166 4.63 -1.59 10.31
C ARG A 166 5.06 -1.44 11.76
N TYR A 167 6.35 -1.27 12.04
CA TYR A 167 6.85 -1.02 13.39
C TYR A 167 6.29 0.29 13.97
N GLY A 168 6.19 1.32 13.12
CA GLY A 168 5.60 2.62 13.48
C GLY A 168 4.17 2.50 14.02
N VAL A 169 3.41 1.45 13.69
CA VAL A 169 2.06 1.21 14.21
C VAL A 169 2.04 1.13 15.73
N LEU A 170 3.06 0.52 16.35
CA LEU A 170 3.15 0.41 17.81
C LEU A 170 3.13 1.76 18.49
N THR A 171 3.64 2.79 17.83
CA THR A 171 3.78 4.11 18.43
C THR A 171 2.45 4.85 18.56
N TRP A 172 1.42 4.43 17.81
CA TRP A 172 0.09 5.06 17.84
C TRP A 172 -1.03 4.06 18.18
N ALA A 173 -1.13 2.90 17.53
CA ALA A 173 -2.26 1.97 17.72
C ALA A 173 -2.41 1.51 19.17
N THR A 174 -1.29 1.38 19.87
CA THR A 174 -1.23 0.97 21.29
C THR A 174 -1.90 1.94 22.25
N LEU A 175 -2.19 3.18 21.80
CA LEU A 175 -2.91 4.18 22.59
C LEU A 175 -4.42 3.92 22.67
N TRP A 176 -4.94 3.06 21.79
CA TRP A 176 -6.37 2.77 21.62
C TRP A 176 -6.70 1.29 21.82
N ILE A 177 -5.71 0.44 22.08
CA ILE A 177 -5.89 -0.98 22.36
C ILE A 177 -5.82 -1.26 23.87
N ASP A 178 -6.68 -2.15 24.34
CA ASP A 178 -6.60 -2.65 25.71
C ASP A 178 -5.35 -3.53 25.88
N GLN A 179 -4.69 -3.44 27.04
CA GLN A 179 -3.47 -4.18 27.33
C GLN A 179 -3.74 -5.31 28.34
N PRO A 180 -3.15 -6.50 28.18
CA PRO A 180 -2.26 -6.91 27.09
C PRO A 180 -3.01 -7.16 25.77
N PHE A 181 -2.29 -7.06 24.64
CA PHE A 181 -2.83 -7.32 23.31
C PHE A 181 -1.96 -8.27 22.49
N ASP A 182 -2.53 -8.89 21.46
CA ASP A 182 -1.84 -9.77 20.52
C ASP A 182 -1.73 -9.15 19.11
N ALA A 183 -1.08 -9.87 18.20
CA ALA A 183 -0.87 -9.43 16.83
C ALA A 183 -2.20 -9.21 16.07
N ALA A 184 -3.21 -10.05 16.32
CA ALA A 184 -4.52 -9.94 15.68
C ALA A 184 -5.26 -8.67 16.13
N SER A 185 -5.26 -8.42 17.44
CA SER A 185 -5.90 -7.23 18.02
C SER A 185 -5.19 -5.95 17.55
N LEU A 186 -3.85 -5.96 17.49
CA LEU A 186 -3.07 -4.84 16.94
C LEU A 186 -3.39 -4.58 15.47
N ALA A 187 -3.37 -5.63 14.64
CA ALA A 187 -3.65 -5.53 13.21
C ALA A 187 -5.07 -5.01 12.93
N ARG A 188 -6.05 -5.48 13.70
CA ARG A 188 -7.45 -5.06 13.58
C ARG A 188 -7.63 -3.60 13.97
N GLU A 189 -7.06 -3.18 15.11
CA GLU A 189 -7.18 -1.78 15.56
C GLU A 189 -6.42 -0.82 14.64
N MET A 190 -5.26 -1.22 14.11
CA MET A 190 -4.53 -0.48 13.08
C MET A 190 -5.42 -0.19 11.86
N LEU A 191 -6.09 -1.21 11.31
CA LEU A 191 -6.97 -1.02 10.16
C LEU A 191 -8.16 -0.14 10.51
N ARG A 192 -8.78 -0.36 11.68
CA ARG A 192 -9.92 0.43 12.14
C ARG A 192 -9.58 1.93 12.20
N ILE A 193 -8.41 2.28 12.73
CA ILE A 193 -7.95 3.66 12.80
C ILE A 193 -7.71 4.22 11.38
N CYS A 194 -7.04 3.46 10.50
CA CYS A 194 -6.79 3.90 9.12
C CYS A 194 -8.10 4.17 8.36
N TYR A 195 -9.07 3.26 8.43
CA TYR A 195 -10.36 3.41 7.74
C TYR A 195 -11.22 4.52 8.35
N ARG A 196 -11.14 4.75 9.66
CA ARG A 196 -11.83 5.88 10.31
C ARG A 196 -11.29 7.23 9.85
N SER A 197 -9.99 7.31 9.55
CA SER A 197 -9.35 8.54 9.06
C SER A 197 -9.51 8.78 7.55
N GLU A 198 -9.89 7.77 6.76
CA GLU A 198 -10.11 7.98 5.32
C GLU A 198 -11.45 8.69 5.12
N ASN A 199 -11.44 9.91 4.57
CA ASN A 199 -12.62 10.75 4.29
C ASN A 199 -13.54 10.20 3.16
N ARG A 200 -13.72 8.88 3.10
CA ARG A 200 -14.61 8.20 2.17
C ARG A 200 -15.88 7.76 2.90
N PRO A 201 -17.07 7.99 2.34
CA PRO A 201 -18.29 7.36 2.82
C PRO A 201 -18.22 5.87 2.48
N GLU A 202 -17.67 5.07 3.39
CA GLU A 202 -17.74 3.61 3.32
C GLU A 202 -18.90 3.12 4.18
N SER A 203 -19.57 2.04 3.77
CA SER A 203 -20.60 1.39 4.57
C SER A 203 -20.00 0.84 5.87
N ASP A 204 -20.72 0.96 6.99
CA ASP A 204 -20.37 0.32 8.25
C ASP A 204 -19.98 -1.17 8.03
N GLY A 205 -18.82 -1.60 8.56
CA GLY A 205 -18.33 -2.99 8.47
C GLY A 205 -17.36 -3.32 7.31
N ARG A 206 -17.03 -2.35 6.44
CA ARG A 206 -16.04 -2.58 5.36
C ARG A 206 -14.63 -2.83 5.89
N SER A 207 -14.22 -2.17 6.97
CA SER A 207 -12.91 -2.39 7.61
C SER A 207 -12.73 -3.84 8.09
N ASP A 208 -13.78 -4.46 8.62
CA ASP A 208 -13.74 -5.84 9.12
C ASP A 208 -13.68 -6.83 7.95
N THR A 209 -14.43 -6.57 6.88
CA THR A 209 -14.35 -7.37 5.64
C THR A 209 -12.95 -7.31 5.04
N ILE A 210 -12.34 -6.13 5.04
CA ILE A 210 -10.98 -5.92 4.54
C ILE A 210 -9.96 -6.59 5.47
N PHE A 211 -10.11 -6.47 6.79
CA PHE A 211 -9.27 -7.20 7.76
C PHE A 211 -9.30 -8.70 7.47
N LEU A 212 -10.50 -9.30 7.37
CA LEU A 212 -10.66 -10.73 7.14
C LEU A 212 -9.99 -11.19 5.82
N SER A 213 -9.97 -10.35 4.78
CA SER A 213 -9.31 -10.68 3.50
C SER A 213 -7.78 -10.74 3.55
N GLN A 214 -7.15 -10.24 4.62
CA GLN A 214 -5.69 -10.21 4.80
C GLN A 214 -5.25 -10.58 6.24
N GLU A 215 -6.15 -11.17 7.02
CA GLU A 215 -5.92 -11.43 8.44
C GLU A 215 -4.66 -12.26 8.66
N LYS A 216 -4.50 -13.34 7.89
CA LYS A 216 -3.35 -14.24 8.00
C LYS A 216 -2.03 -13.48 7.86
N GLU A 217 -1.86 -12.72 6.79
CA GLU A 217 -0.63 -11.99 6.52
C GLU A 217 -0.41 -10.85 7.51
N LEU A 218 -1.47 -10.12 7.89
CA LEU A 218 -1.33 -9.05 8.88
C LEU A 218 -0.94 -9.59 10.25
N VAL A 219 -1.56 -10.68 10.70
CA VAL A 219 -1.21 -11.33 11.97
C VAL A 219 0.25 -11.77 11.96
N GLU A 220 0.73 -12.35 10.86
CA GLU A 220 2.14 -12.73 10.70
C GLU A 220 3.07 -11.52 10.76
N TYR A 221 2.76 -10.44 10.03
CA TYR A 221 3.55 -9.20 10.06
C TYR A 221 3.64 -8.62 11.47
N TYR A 222 2.51 -8.53 12.17
CA TYR A 222 2.49 -7.93 13.49
C TYR A 222 3.02 -8.85 14.59
N ALA A 223 2.96 -10.16 14.42
CA ALA A 223 3.68 -11.10 15.30
C ALA A 223 5.20 -10.87 15.23
N ASN A 224 5.75 -10.66 14.02
CA ASN A 224 7.16 -10.34 13.83
C ASN A 224 7.52 -8.97 14.44
N VAL A 225 6.68 -7.95 14.24
CA VAL A 225 6.86 -6.62 14.85
C VAL A 225 6.87 -6.70 16.38
N LEU A 226 5.97 -7.47 16.98
CA LEU A 226 5.90 -7.61 18.44
C LEU A 226 7.13 -8.37 19.00
N THR A 227 7.58 -9.40 18.29
CA THR A 227 8.80 -10.13 18.65
C THR A 227 10.02 -9.22 18.59
N GLU A 228 10.13 -8.39 17.54
CA GLU A 228 11.20 -7.39 17.42
C GLU A 228 11.12 -6.33 18.52
N ALA A 229 9.93 -5.85 18.86
CA ALA A 229 9.72 -4.86 19.91
C ALA A 229 10.04 -5.40 21.31
N GLU A 230 9.76 -6.68 21.58
CA GLU A 230 10.21 -7.37 22.79
C GLU A 230 11.73 -7.44 22.85
N ALA A 231 12.38 -7.85 21.75
CA ALA A 231 13.84 -7.92 21.68
C ALA A 231 14.54 -6.56 21.87
N LYS A 232 13.90 -5.47 21.43
CA LYS A 232 14.39 -4.09 21.63
C LYS A 232 14.07 -3.50 23.00
N GLY A 233 13.20 -4.16 23.79
CA GLY A 233 12.75 -3.64 25.08
C GLY A 233 11.71 -2.51 24.98
N ASP A 234 11.02 -2.38 23.84
CA ASP A 234 9.89 -1.45 23.68
C ASP A 234 8.58 -2.05 24.25
N MET A 235 8.49 -3.38 24.24
CA MET A 235 7.36 -4.16 24.74
C MET A 235 7.82 -5.26 25.69
N VAL A 236 6.92 -5.72 26.55
CA VAL A 236 7.12 -6.90 27.40
C VAL A 236 5.99 -7.88 27.19
N ARG A 237 6.30 -9.18 27.21
CA ARG A 237 5.31 -10.25 27.18
C ARG A 237 4.56 -10.32 28.52
N ASP A 238 3.23 -10.33 28.46
CA ASP A 238 2.32 -10.48 29.60
C ASP A 238 1.24 -11.52 29.25
N GLY A 239 1.39 -12.71 29.82
CA GLY A 239 0.57 -13.87 29.49
C GLY A 239 0.66 -14.26 28.00
N ASN A 240 -0.49 -14.23 27.32
CA ASN A 240 -0.60 -14.55 25.89
C ASN A 240 -0.41 -13.33 24.98
N GLY A 241 -0.14 -12.14 25.53
CA GLY A 241 -0.01 -10.90 24.76
C GLY A 241 1.21 -10.07 25.16
N TYR A 242 1.17 -8.80 24.77
CA TYR A 242 2.23 -7.82 24.97
C TYR A 242 1.70 -6.56 25.65
N ARG A 243 2.58 -5.85 26.35
CA ARG A 243 2.34 -4.57 26.99
C ARG A 243 3.44 -3.57 26.69
N THR A 244 3.08 -2.30 26.62
CA THR A 244 4.05 -1.21 26.46
C THR A 244 4.82 -1.02 27.76
N LEU A 245 6.16 -1.03 27.70
CA LEU A 245 7.01 -0.86 28.88
C LEU A 245 7.03 0.57 29.42
N SER A 246 6.91 1.56 28.55
CA SER A 246 6.80 2.97 28.92
C SER A 246 5.49 3.56 28.40
N PRO A 247 4.73 4.31 29.21
CA PRO A 247 3.61 5.07 28.68
C PRO A 247 4.17 6.06 27.65
N VAL A 248 3.70 5.96 26.40
CA VAL A 248 3.98 6.92 25.34
C VAL A 248 3.78 8.32 25.92
N SER A 249 4.81 9.18 25.84
CA SER A 249 4.77 10.48 26.51
C SER A 249 3.48 11.25 26.16
N MET A 250 2.88 11.94 27.12
CA MET A 250 1.62 12.67 26.90
C MET A 250 1.69 13.66 25.72
N ARG A 251 2.88 14.23 25.44
CA ARG A 251 3.11 15.10 24.29
C ARG A 251 3.07 14.34 22.97
N SER A 252 3.74 13.18 22.91
CA SER A 252 3.66 12.27 21.76
C SER A 252 2.23 11.79 21.54
N ARG A 253 1.50 11.49 22.62
CA ARG A 253 0.09 11.08 22.59
C ARG A 253 -0.82 12.19 22.03
N LEU A 254 -0.66 13.43 22.49
CA LEU A 254 -1.44 14.57 21.99
C LEU A 254 -1.14 14.89 20.52
N GLY A 255 0.13 14.88 20.13
CA GLY A 255 0.54 15.11 18.74
C GLY A 255 -0.05 14.07 17.79
N ARG A 256 -0.07 12.80 18.20
CA ARG A 256 -0.67 11.69 17.44
C ARG A 256 -2.18 11.82 17.33
N ILE A 257 -2.87 12.14 18.42
CA ILE A 257 -4.33 12.39 18.38
C ILE A 257 -4.68 13.52 17.41
N VAL A 258 -3.88 14.59 17.37
CA VAL A 258 -4.08 15.70 16.42
C VAL A 258 -3.82 15.23 14.99
N TYR A 259 -2.72 14.50 14.74
CA TYR A 259 -2.38 13.96 13.42
C TYR A 259 -3.53 13.14 12.81
N PHE A 260 -4.14 12.25 13.59
CA PHE A 260 -5.28 11.42 13.15
C PHE A 260 -6.63 12.15 13.13
N LYS A 261 -6.75 13.35 13.71
CA LYS A 261 -7.98 14.18 13.65
C LYS A 261 -7.97 15.20 12.51
N VAL A 262 -6.79 15.56 12.02
CA VAL A 262 -6.59 16.59 10.98
C VAL A 262 -6.27 15.95 9.61
N SER A 263 -5.85 14.68 9.58
CA SER A 263 -5.80 13.86 8.36
C SER A 263 -7.19 13.42 7.93
#